data_AF-A0A925LFG7-F1
#
_entry.id   AF-A0A925LFG7-F1
#
_cell.length_a   1.000
_cell.length_b   1.000
_cell.length_c   1.000
_cell.angle_alpha   90.00
_cell.angle_beta   90.00
_cell.angle_gamma   90.00
#
_symmetry.space_group_name_H-M   'P 1'
#
loop_
_entity.id
_entity.type
_entity.pdbx_description
1 polymer ?
#
loop_
_entity_poly.entity_id
_entity_poly.type
_entity_poly.pdbx_seq_one_letter_code
_entity_poly.pdbx_strand_id
1 'polypeptide(L)'
;MMQDWFKNAKLGIFIHWGIYSVKGIAESWSFGNGEYSYEEYMEQLSGFTAKKYDPKKWAELFKKAGANYAVLTAKHHDGVAL
;
A
#
# COMPACT_ATOMS: atom_id res chain seq x y z
N MET A 1 12.25 4.38 -24.05
CA MET A 1 11.23 5.42 -24.36
C MET A 1 9.99 5.14 -23.53
N MET A 2 9.32 6.18 -23.04
CA MET A 2 8.10 6.06 -22.23
C MET A 2 6.86 5.86 -23.12
N GLN A 3 6.00 4.92 -22.76
CA GLN A 3 4.75 4.61 -23.47
C GLN A 3 3.77 5.79 -23.41
N ASP A 4 3.06 6.06 -24.51
CA ASP A 4 2.24 7.27 -24.62
C ASP A 4 1.04 7.27 -23.66
N TRP A 5 0.48 6.10 -23.36
CA TRP A 5 -0.61 6.00 -22.38
C TRP A 5 -0.20 6.57 -21.02
N PHE A 6 1.03 6.31 -20.55
CA PHE A 6 1.48 6.77 -19.23
C PHE A 6 1.69 8.28 -19.23
N LYS A 7 2.23 8.83 -20.32
CA LYS A 7 2.33 10.29 -20.51
C LYS A 7 0.96 10.96 -20.50
N ASN A 8 -0.05 10.30 -21.07
CA ASN A 8 -1.42 10.81 -21.19
C ASN A 8 -2.26 10.59 -19.94
N ALA A 9 -1.87 9.64 -19.07
CA ALA A 9 -2.62 9.31 -17.86
C ALA A 9 -2.63 10.46 -16.83
N LYS A 10 -1.54 11.24 -16.75
CA LYS A 10 -1.33 12.43 -15.88
C LYS A 10 -1.47 12.18 -14.37
N LEU A 11 -2.63 11.73 -13.91
CA LEU A 11 -2.96 11.48 -12.52
C LEU A 11 -3.07 9.97 -12.25
N GLY A 12 -2.39 9.52 -11.19
CA GLY A 12 -2.52 8.17 -10.67
C GLY A 12 -2.53 8.14 -9.15
N ILE A 13 -2.96 7.01 -8.58
CA ILE A 13 -3.03 6.79 -7.14
C ILE A 13 -1.98 5.77 -6.72
N PHE A 14 -1.15 6.14 -5.73
CA PHE A 14 -0.22 5.20 -5.12
C PHE A 14 -0.82 4.70 -3.79
N ILE A 15 -0.99 3.39 -3.67
CA ILE A 15 -1.53 2.72 -2.50
C ILE A 15 -0.38 2.04 -1.75
N HIS A 16 -0.07 2.55 -0.58
CA HIS A 16 0.75 1.87 0.42
C HIS A 16 -0.19 1.16 1.38
N TRP A 17 -0.22 -0.16 1.30
CA TRP A 17 -1.02 -0.98 2.20
C TRP A 17 -0.28 -2.27 2.53
N GLY A 18 -0.41 -2.74 3.77
CA GLY A 18 0.33 -3.87 4.30
C GLY A 18 0.15 -4.01 5.80
N ILE A 19 0.91 -4.90 6.43
CA ILE A 19 0.75 -5.24 7.85
C ILE A 19 0.98 -4.04 8.78
N TYR A 20 1.80 -3.06 8.36
CA TYR A 20 2.01 -1.79 9.08
C TYR A 20 0.72 -0.99 9.30
N SER A 21 -0.31 -1.22 8.47
CA SER A 21 -1.63 -0.58 8.63
C SER A 21 -2.41 -1.08 9.85
N VAL A 22 -2.02 -2.21 10.46
CA VAL A 22 -2.72 -2.79 11.62
C VAL A 22 -2.54 -1.93 12.86
N LYS A 23 -1.30 -1.55 13.19
CA LYS A 23 -0.99 -0.61 14.27
C LYS A 23 -0.90 0.85 13.80
N GLY A 24 -1.01 1.09 12.49
CA GLY A 24 -0.97 2.45 11.91
C GLY A 24 0.41 3.11 12.02
N ILE A 25 1.48 2.31 11.89
CA ILE A 25 2.87 2.76 12.01
C ILE A 25 3.50 3.03 10.64
N ALA A 26 4.67 3.65 10.62
CA ALA A 26 5.38 3.96 9.39
C ALA A 26 5.69 2.69 8.59
N GLU A 27 5.51 2.76 7.26
CA GLU A 27 5.68 1.63 6.35
C GLU A 27 7.11 1.08 6.36
N SER A 28 7.33 -0.01 7.09
CA SER A 28 8.60 -0.74 7.18
C SER A 28 9.77 0.03 7.80
N TRP A 29 9.65 1.34 8.04
CA TRP A 29 10.70 2.16 8.62
C TRP A 29 10.73 2.13 10.15
N SER A 30 9.62 1.79 10.80
CA SER A 30 9.57 1.72 12.27
C SER A 30 10.53 0.68 12.84
N PHE A 31 10.78 -0.46 12.17
CA PHE A 31 11.85 -1.38 12.58
C PHE A 31 13.23 -0.99 12.04
N GLY A 32 13.31 -0.33 10.88
CA GLY A 32 14.57 0.18 10.33
C GLY A 32 15.21 1.27 11.20
N ASN A 33 14.38 2.04 11.91
CA ASN A 33 14.81 3.16 12.75
C ASN A 33 14.87 2.81 14.25
N GLY A 34 14.54 1.57 14.62
CA GLY A 34 14.58 1.07 16.00
C GLY A 34 13.40 1.46 16.89
N GLU A 35 12.31 2.00 16.34
CA GLU A 35 11.07 2.26 17.09
C GLU A 35 10.34 0.96 17.47
N TYR A 36 10.51 -0.09 16.66
CA TYR A 36 9.98 -1.44 16.87
C TYR A 36 11.09 -2.46 16.61
N SER A 37 11.10 -3.57 17.33
CA SER A 37 11.85 -4.74 16.87
C SER A 37 11.20 -5.33 15.60
N TYR A 38 11.98 -6.12 14.85
CA TYR A 38 11.43 -6.83 13.68
C TYR A 38 10.32 -7.79 14.10
N GLU A 39 10.48 -8.46 15.24
CA GLU A 39 9.52 -9.39 15.82
C GLU A 39 8.18 -8.68 16.14
N GLU A 40 8.21 -7.58 16.90
CA GLU A 40 7.02 -6.79 17.24
C GLU A 40 6.32 -6.20 16.01
N TYR A 41 7.09 -5.88 14.98
CA TYR A 41 6.57 -5.43 13.69
C TYR A 41 5.82 -6.56 12.98
N MET A 42 6.40 -7.77 12.94
CA MET A 42 5.84 -8.93 12.25
C MET A 42 4.63 -9.56 12.96
N GLU A 43 4.48 -9.37 14.27
CA GLU A 43 3.26 -9.77 15.01
C GLU A 43 1.96 -9.21 14.40
N GLN A 44 2.05 -8.06 13.71
CA GLN A 44 0.92 -7.45 13.01
C GLN A 44 0.30 -8.33 11.93
N LEU A 45 1.03 -9.33 11.40
CA LEU A 45 0.49 -10.32 10.46
C LEU A 45 -0.83 -10.94 10.96
N SER A 46 -0.90 -11.23 12.26
CA SER A 46 -2.09 -11.82 12.88
C SER A 46 -3.32 -10.90 12.84
N GLY A 47 -3.12 -9.59 12.83
CA GLY A 47 -4.18 -8.59 12.77
C GLY A 47 -4.56 -8.13 11.36
N PHE A 48 -3.74 -8.46 10.35
CA PHE A 48 -3.97 -8.03 8.96
C PHE A 48 -5.02 -8.92 8.27
N THR A 49 -6.29 -8.69 8.59
CA THR A 49 -7.41 -9.52 8.10
C THR A 49 -8.03 -9.05 6.80
N ALA A 50 -7.80 -7.79 6.41
CA ALA A 50 -8.44 -7.18 5.25
C ALA A 50 -9.99 -7.30 5.24
N LYS A 51 -10.66 -7.46 6.39
CA LYS A 51 -12.09 -7.81 6.47
C LYS A 51 -13.04 -6.84 5.72
N LYS A 52 -12.65 -5.57 5.54
CA LYS A 52 -13.42 -4.54 4.82
C LYS A 52 -12.80 -4.16 3.47
N TYR A 53 -11.86 -4.95 2.97
CA TYR A 53 -11.21 -4.70 1.69
C TYR A 53 -12.22 -4.89 0.54
N ASP A 54 -12.46 -3.80 -0.19
CA ASP A 54 -13.34 -3.77 -1.35
C ASP A 54 -12.63 -2.97 -2.46
N PRO A 55 -11.80 -3.62 -3.29
CA PRO A 55 -11.04 -2.92 -4.33
C PRO A 55 -11.92 -2.32 -5.43
N LYS A 56 -13.18 -2.77 -5.57
CA LYS A 56 -14.11 -2.16 -6.52
C LYS A 56 -14.47 -0.75 -6.06
N LYS A 57 -14.80 -0.57 -4.78
CA LYS A 57 -15.04 0.77 -4.22
C LYS A 57 -13.82 1.68 -4.33
N TRP A 58 -12.62 1.13 -4.16
CA TRP A 58 -11.38 1.89 -4.36
C TRP A 58 -11.25 2.33 -5.82
N ALA A 59 -11.39 1.43 -6.77
CA ALA A 59 -11.33 1.75 -8.20
C ALA A 59 -12.40 2.77 -8.63
N GLU A 60 -13.63 2.63 -8.14
CA GLU A 60 -14.71 3.60 -8.36
C GLU A 60 -14.34 4.99 -7.82
N LEU A 61 -13.79 5.06 -6.61
CA LEU A 61 -13.33 6.31 -6.00
C LEU A 61 -12.19 6.94 -6.80
N PHE A 62 -11.18 6.16 -7.20
CA PHE A 62 -10.04 6.67 -7.97
C PHE A 62 -10.49 7.20 -9.34
N LYS A 63 -11.40 6.48 -10.01
CA LYS A 63 -12.01 6.95 -11.26
C LYS A 63 -12.78 8.24 -11.06
N LYS A 64 -13.57 8.35 -9.97
CA LYS A 64 -14.30 9.59 -9.62
C LYS A 64 -13.35 10.75 -9.35
N ALA A 65 -12.17 10.50 -8.78
CA ALA A 65 -11.11 11.48 -8.58
C ALA A 65 -10.36 11.86 -9.87
N GLY A 66 -10.65 11.21 -11.00
CA GLY A 66 -10.01 11.48 -12.30
C GLY A 66 -8.67 10.77 -12.50
N ALA A 67 -8.32 9.81 -11.64
CA ALA A 67 -7.09 9.03 -11.82
C ALA A 67 -7.23 8.02 -12.97
N ASN A 68 -6.17 7.90 -13.76
CA ASN A 68 -6.12 7.02 -14.94
C ASN A 68 -5.25 5.78 -14.74
N TYR A 69 -4.54 5.68 -13.60
CA TYR A 69 -3.81 4.49 -13.21
C TYR A 69 -3.68 4.40 -11.68
N ALA A 70 -3.35 3.23 -11.18
CA ALA A 70 -3.03 3.01 -9.77
C ALA A 70 -1.78 2.13 -9.65
N VAL A 71 -1.02 2.33 -8.58
CA VAL A 71 0.14 1.52 -8.22
C VAL A 71 -0.10 1.00 -6.81
N LEU A 72 -0.08 -0.31 -6.64
CA LEU A 72 -0.18 -0.97 -5.34
C LEU A 72 1.18 -1.52 -4.95
N THR A 73 1.57 -1.34 -3.69
CA THR A 73 2.75 -2.00 -3.12
C THR A 73 2.54 -3.51 -3.07
N ALA A 74 3.02 -4.25 -4.07
CA ALA A 74 2.96 -5.72 -4.05
C ALA A 74 3.80 -6.34 -2.92
N LYS A 75 4.91 -5.68 -2.59
CA LYS A 75 5.78 -5.97 -1.45
C LYS A 75 6.52 -4.68 -1.09
N HIS A 76 6.55 -4.31 0.19
CA HIS A 76 7.31 -3.15 0.67
C HIS A 76 8.67 -3.58 1.25
N HIS A 77 9.36 -2.70 1.98
CA HIS A 77 10.68 -2.98 2.55
C HIS A 77 10.64 -4.01 3.70
N ASP A 78 9.49 -4.22 4.33
CA ASP A 78 9.25 -5.29 5.32
C ASP A 78 9.35 -6.70 4.73
N GLY A 79 9.26 -6.84 3.41
CA GLY A 79 9.35 -8.11 2.71
C GLY A 79 8.04 -8.92 2.68
N VAL A 80 6.95 -8.41 3.23
CA VAL A 80 5.64 -9.08 3.21
C VAL A 80 4.96 -8.86 1.86
N ALA A 81 4.61 -9.95 1.19
CA ALA A 81 3.83 -9.90 -0.05
C ALA A 81 2.33 -9.81 0.25
N LEU A 82 1.63 -8.94 -0.49
CA LEU A 82 0.16 -8.81 -0.46
C LEU A 82 -0.56 -9.89 -1.28
#